data_AF-A0A920NVC9-F1
#
_entry.id   AF-A0A920NVC9-F1
#
_cell.length_a   1.000
_cell.length_b   1.000
_cell.length_c   1.000
_cell.angle_alpha   90.00
_cell.angle_beta   90.00
_cell.angle_gamma   90.00
#
_symmetry.space_group_name_H-M   'P 1'
#
loop_
_entity.id
_entity.type
_entity.pdbx_description
1 polymer ?
#
loop_
_entity_poly.entity_id
_entity_poly.type
_entity_poly.pdbx_seq_one_letter_code
_entity_poly.pdbx_strand_id
1 'polypeptide(L)'
;MVLLLIDVDGKESKEIEEESQDLLRELNEYDNNLAEKVKWLVLNKMDLISKEKQMKLKEYFDEQKDLEVCLISAKNRQGTENLMKEVGYKLEKIDE
;
A
#
# COMPACT_ATOMS: atom_id res chain seq x y z
N MET A 1 13.61 -1.42 -2.57
CA MET A 1 12.16 -1.13 -2.71
C MET A 1 11.54 -1.28 -1.34
N VAL A 2 10.67 -0.37 -0.93
CA VAL A 2 9.95 -0.40 0.35
C VAL A 2 8.45 -0.52 0.07
N LEU A 3 7.78 -1.37 0.85
CA LEU A 3 6.35 -1.63 0.79
C LEU A 3 5.74 -1.10 2.09
N LEU A 4 4.77 -0.20 1.97
CA LEU A 4 4.13 0.44 3.11
C LEU A 4 2.83 -0.30 3.41
N LEU A 5 2.77 -1.05 4.51
CA LEU A 5 1.66 -1.96 4.78
C LEU A 5 0.76 -1.36 5.86
N ILE A 6 -0.50 -1.11 5.51
CA ILE A 6 -1.50 -0.47 6.38
C ILE A 6 -2.73 -1.36 6.50
N ASP A 7 -3.22 -1.53 7.72
CA ASP A 7 -4.46 -2.25 7.99
C ASP A 7 -5.67 -1.34 7.76
N VAL A 8 -6.62 -1.77 6.93
CA VAL A 8 -7.87 -1.03 6.64
C VAL A 8 -9.02 -1.33 7.58
N ASP A 9 -8.82 -2.29 8.49
CA ASP A 9 -9.83 -2.70 9.46
C ASP A 9 -10.17 -1.56 10.42
N GLY A 10 -11.45 -1.22 10.51
CA GLY A 10 -11.94 -0.15 11.37
C GLY A 10 -11.54 1.28 10.97
N LYS A 11 -10.71 1.48 9.94
CA LYS A 11 -10.21 2.80 9.51
C LYS A 11 -10.94 3.36 8.30
N GLU A 12 -11.06 4.67 8.22
CA GLU A 12 -11.54 5.38 7.02
C GLU A 12 -10.39 5.73 6.06
N SER A 13 -10.71 6.10 4.81
CA SER A 13 -9.72 6.44 3.78
C SER A 13 -8.75 7.53 4.26
N LYS A 14 -9.27 8.49 5.02
CA LYS A 14 -8.50 9.61 5.56
C LYS A 14 -7.52 9.17 6.66
N GLU A 15 -7.94 8.28 7.55
CA GLU A 15 -7.05 7.73 8.59
C GLU A 15 -5.92 6.90 7.99
N ILE A 16 -6.22 6.12 6.94
CA ILE A 16 -5.22 5.35 6.20
C ILE A 16 -4.23 6.30 5.51
N GLU A 17 -4.72 7.38 4.92
CA GLU A 17 -3.87 8.41 4.30
C GLU A 17 -2.97 9.10 5.34
N GLU A 18 -3.53 9.55 6.46
CA GLU A 18 -2.77 10.18 7.54
C GLU A 18 -1.70 9.23 8.09
N GLU A 19 -2.05 7.96 8.35
CA GLU A 19 -1.08 6.95 8.80
C GLU A 19 0.00 6.68 7.74
N SER A 20 -0.36 6.66 6.46
CA SER A 20 0.61 6.49 5.38
C SER A 20 1.60 7.65 5.30
N GLN A 21 1.13 8.88 5.52
CA GLN A 21 1.97 10.07 5.52
C GLN A 21 2.86 10.16 6.75
N ASP A 22 2.34 9.78 7.92
CA ASP A 22 3.12 9.74 9.16
C ASP A 22 4.26 8.71 9.04
N LEU A 23 3.96 7.51 8.55
CA LEU A 23 4.98 6.48 8.29
C LEU A 23 6.01 6.93 7.24
N LEU A 24 5.56 7.61 6.17
CA LEU A 24 6.47 8.14 5.16
C LEU A 24 7.40 9.20 5.76
N ARG A 25 6.87 10.05 6.64
CA ARG A 25 7.63 11.08 7.35
C ARG A 25 8.63 10.46 8.32
N GLU A 26 8.22 9.49 9.13
CA GLU A 26 9.10 8.75 10.04
C GLU A 26 10.22 8.06 9.27
N LEU A 27 9.89 7.42 8.14
CA LEU A 27 10.87 6.78 7.27
C LEU A 27 11.85 7.82 6.68
N ASN A 28 11.36 9.00 6.32
CA ASN A 28 12.20 10.08 5.80
C ASN A 28 13.14 10.66 6.86
N GLU A 29 12.67 10.77 8.12
CA GLU A 29 13.51 11.16 9.25
C GLU A 29 14.56 10.09 9.58
N TYR A 30 14.22 8.81 9.42
CA TYR A 30 15.16 7.71 9.62
C TYR A 30 16.21 7.67 8.50
N ASP A 31 15.79 7.69 7.23
CA ASP A 31 16.67 7.64 6.06
C ASP A 31 15.93 8.13 4.79
N ASN A 32 16.36 9.27 4.24
CA ASN A 32 15.71 9.87 3.07
C ASN A 32 15.77 8.96 1.83
N ASN A 33 16.81 8.13 1.70
CA ASN A 33 16.97 7.22 0.56
C ASN A 33 16.00 6.03 0.63
N LEU A 34 15.57 5.65 1.84
CA LEU A 34 14.50 4.67 2.05
C LEU A 34 13.12 5.26 1.68
N ALA A 35 12.86 6.52 2.02
CA ALA A 35 11.62 7.20 1.68
C ALA A 35 11.40 7.30 0.16
N GLU A 36 12.44 7.66 -0.61
CA GLU A 36 12.36 7.68 -2.08
C GLU A 36 12.17 6.28 -2.71
N LYS A 37 12.45 5.21 -1.96
CA LYS A 37 12.25 3.81 -2.39
C LYS A 37 10.87 3.27 -2.03
N VAL A 38 10.05 4.01 -1.28
CA VAL A 38 8.64 3.70 -1.10
C VAL A 38 7.93 4.00 -2.39
N LYS A 39 7.41 2.97 -3.04
CA LYS A 39 6.58 3.13 -4.24
C LYS A 39 5.17 2.60 -4.07
N TRP A 40 4.93 1.83 -3.01
CA TRP A 40 3.75 0.98 -2.91
C TRP A 40 3.08 1.08 -1.55
N LEU A 41 1.76 1.29 -1.59
CA LEU A 41 0.87 1.26 -0.43
C LEU A 41 0.07 -0.05 -0.47
N VAL A 42 0.28 -0.90 0.51
CA VAL A 42 -0.36 -2.22 0.64
C VAL A 42 -1.42 -2.15 1.74
N LEU A 43 -2.67 -2.07 1.30
CA LEU A 43 -3.85 -2.05 2.15
C LEU A 43 -4.26 -3.48 2.52
N ASN A 44 -3.90 -3.89 3.74
CA ASN A 44 -4.15 -5.20 4.30
C ASN A 44 -5.49 -5.26 5.06
N LYS A 45 -6.02 -6.47 5.27
CA LYS A 45 -7.32 -6.77 5.92
C LYS A 45 -8.56 -6.35 5.12
N MET A 46 -8.51 -6.39 3.79
CA MET A 46 -9.70 -6.15 2.96
C MET A 46 -10.91 -7.02 3.29
N ASP A 47 -10.68 -8.22 3.83
CA ASP A 47 -11.74 -9.16 4.22
C ASP A 47 -12.68 -8.60 5.30
N LEU A 48 -12.18 -7.68 6.13
CA LEU A 48 -12.94 -7.07 7.22
C LEU A 48 -13.78 -5.88 6.78
N ILE A 49 -13.69 -5.46 5.51
CA ILE A 49 -14.43 -4.33 4.95
C ILE A 49 -15.29 -4.76 3.76
N SER A 50 -16.46 -4.13 3.62
CA SER A 50 -17.39 -4.42 2.52
C SER A 50 -16.80 -4.05 1.15
N LYS A 51 -17.25 -4.72 0.08
CA LYS A 51 -16.79 -4.46 -1.29
C LYS A 51 -16.94 -3.00 -1.72
N GLU A 52 -18.01 -2.32 -1.31
CA GLU A 52 -18.19 -0.89 -1.59
C GLU A 52 -17.08 -0.04 -0.97
N LYS A 53 -16.66 -0.35 0.27
CA LYS A 53 -15.57 0.35 0.94
C LYS A 53 -14.23 0.04 0.29
N GLN A 54 -14.00 -1.21 -0.13
CA GLN A 54 -12.81 -1.58 -0.91
C GLN A 54 -12.72 -0.79 -2.21
N MET A 55 -13.85 -0.63 -2.92
CA MET A 55 -13.91 0.12 -4.17
C MET A 55 -13.65 1.61 -3.95
N LYS A 56 -14.29 2.21 -2.94
CA LYS A 56 -14.02 3.61 -2.54
C LYS A 56 -12.57 3.86 -2.15
N LEU A 57 -11.97 2.96 -1.37
CA LEU A 57 -10.55 3.06 -1.01
C LEU A 57 -9.69 2.97 -2.26
N LYS A 58 -9.96 2.00 -3.13
CA LYS A 58 -9.23 1.85 -4.38
C LYS A 58 -9.32 3.12 -5.21
N GLU A 59 -10.51 3.65 -5.45
CA GLU A 59 -10.70 4.88 -6.23
C GLU A 59 -9.99 6.08 -5.58
N TYR A 60 -10.14 6.26 -4.27
CA TYR A 60 -9.52 7.36 -3.52
C TYR A 60 -7.99 7.36 -3.64
N PHE A 61 -7.38 6.18 -3.54
CA PHE A 61 -5.92 6.05 -3.62
C PHE A 61 -5.40 5.94 -5.07
N ASP A 62 -6.21 5.50 -6.03
CA ASP A 62 -5.84 5.49 -7.46
C ASP A 62 -5.71 6.93 -8.01
N GLU A 63 -6.47 7.88 -7.45
CA GLU A 63 -6.30 9.32 -7.74
C GLU A 63 -4.95 9.87 -7.25
N GLN A 64 -4.40 9.31 -6.18
CA GLN A 64 -3.09 9.66 -5.59
C GLN A 64 -1.96 8.99 -6.40
N LYS A 65 -1.76 9.41 -7.66
CA LYS A 65 -0.83 8.82 -8.66
C LYS A 65 0.65 8.68 -8.26
N ASP A 66 1.04 9.14 -7.08
CA ASP A 66 2.41 9.08 -6.59
C ASP A 66 2.81 7.68 -6.07
N LEU A 67 1.82 6.87 -5.64
CA LEU A 67 2.04 5.56 -5.02
C LEU A 67 1.15 4.50 -5.66
N GLU A 68 1.70 3.32 -5.96
CA GLU A 68 0.89 2.19 -6.43
C GLU A 68 0.16 1.56 -5.23
N VAL A 69 -1.17 1.47 -5.32
CA VAL A 69 -1.98 0.97 -4.20
C VAL A 69 -2.47 -0.43 -4.49
N CYS A 70 -2.10 -1.35 -3.60
CA CYS A 70 -2.51 -2.74 -3.66
C CYS A 70 -3.35 -3.09 -2.46
N LEU A 71 -4.49 -3.70 -2.75
CA LEU A 71 -5.46 -4.14 -1.77
C LEU A 71 -5.29 -5.65 -1.61
N ILE A 72 -4.98 -6.12 -0.40
CA ILE A 72 -4.79 -7.54 -0.08
C ILE A 72 -5.50 -8.01 1.19
N SER A 73 -5.75 -9.32 1.27
CA SER A 73 -6.07 -9.99 2.54
C SER A 73 -5.00 -11.05 2.81
N ALA A 74 -4.00 -10.71 3.63
CA ALA A 74 -2.94 -11.65 4.01
C ALA A 74 -3.49 -12.90 4.69
N LYS A 75 -4.55 -12.75 5.51
CA LYS A 75 -5.22 -13.85 6.21
C LYS A 75 -5.84 -14.86 5.26
N ASN A 76 -6.52 -14.38 4.20
CA ASN A 76 -7.18 -15.23 3.22
C ASN A 76 -6.31 -15.54 2.00
N ARG A 77 -5.05 -15.05 1.98
CA ARG A 77 -4.14 -15.12 0.82
C ARG A 77 -4.76 -14.56 -0.47
N GLN A 78 -5.69 -13.62 -0.34
CA GLN A 78 -6.33 -12.96 -1.48
C GLN A 78 -5.50 -11.74 -1.87
N GLY A 79 -5.20 -11.61 -3.18
CA GLY A 79 -4.39 -10.50 -3.71
C GLY A 79 -2.88 -10.61 -3.45
N THR A 80 -2.44 -11.48 -2.54
CA THR A 80 -1.02 -11.67 -2.19
C THR A 80 -0.18 -12.23 -3.33
N GLU A 81 -0.73 -13.13 -4.15
CA GLU A 81 -0.01 -13.64 -5.32
C GLU A 81 0.18 -12.56 -6.40
N ASN A 82 -0.82 -11.70 -6.59
CA ASN A 82 -0.72 -10.60 -7.54
C ASN A 82 0.29 -9.57 -7.07
N LEU A 83 0.24 -9.22 -5.77
CA LEU A 83 1.24 -8.37 -5.12
C LEU A 83 2.66 -8.91 -5.34
N MET A 84 2.89 -10.20 -5.07
CA MET A 84 4.21 -10.83 -5.24
C MET A 84 4.71 -10.76 -6.69
N LYS A 85 3.84 -10.99 -7.68
CA LYS A 85 4.21 -10.90 -9.10
C LYS A 85 4.60 -9.48 -9.49
N GLU A 86 3.77 -8.51 -9.12
CA GLU A 86 4.01 -7.11 -9.41
C GLU A 86 5.31 -6.62 -8.71
N VAL A 87 5.59 -7.09 -7.49
CA VAL A 87 6.84 -6.80 -6.75
C VAL A 87 8.02 -7.38 -7.51
N GLY A 88 7.93 -8.64 -7.92
CA GLY A 88 8.98 -9.33 -8.66
C GLY A 88 9.32 -8.58 -9.95
N TYR A 89 8.30 -8.23 -10.73
CA TYR A 89 8.47 -7.48 -11.97
C TYR A 89 9.11 -6.10 -11.75
N LYS A 90 8.73 -5.41 -10.67
CA LYS A 90 9.32 -4.10 -10.34
C LYS A 90 10.77 -4.22 -9.89
N LEU A 91 11.10 -5.26 -9.13
CA LEU A 91 12.48 -5.54 -8.70
C LEU A 91 13.37 -5.85 -9.90
N GLU A 92 12.92 -6.68 -10.85
CA GLU A 92 13.66 -6.94 -12.09
C GLU A 92 13.93 -5.64 -12.87
N LYS A 93 12.94 -4.75 -12.97
CA LYS A 93 13.08 -3.44 -13.62
C LYS A 93 14.00 -2.44 -12.91
N ILE A 94 14.29 -2.63 -11.62
CA ILE A 94 15.18 -1.74 -10.85
C ILE A 94 16.64 -2.19 -10.96
N ASP A 95 16.88 -3.46 -11.32
CA ASP A 95 18.23 -4.06 -11.44
C ASP A 95 18.83 -3.87 -12.87
N GLU A 96 18.01 -3.48 -13.86
CA GLU A 96 18.44 -3.00 -15.20
C GLU A 96 18.84 -1.51 -15.21
#